data_AF-A0A5D8ZN53-F1
#
_entry.id   AF-A0A5D8ZN53-F1
#
_cell.length_a   1.000
_cell.length_b   1.000
_cell.length_c   1.000
_cell.angle_alpha   90.00
_cell.angle_beta   90.00
_cell.angle_gamma   90.00
#
_symmetry.space_group_name_H-M   'P 1'
#
loop_
_entity.id
_entity.type
_entity.pdbx_description
1 polymer ?
#
loop_
_entity_poly.entity_id
_entity_poly.type
_entity_poly.pdbx_seq_one_letter_code
_entity_poly.pdbx_strand_id
1 'polypeptide(L)'
;MSGHYEAPIREPLIIGHKTYHDITEDIARPIEERAGKLWWISLYAALVLFLYGFGCIAYTIGTGIGAWGLNRTINWGWDITNFVWWVGIGHAGTLISAVLLLFRQRWRMSVNRSAEAMTIFAVVQAAIFPVIHMGRVWVGYWVFPLPNQFGSLWGNFNSPLLWDVFAISTYFSVSTVFWFMGLIPDFAMIRDRAKTPWTKKIYTFLAFGWGGKAKHWQRFEELSLVLAGLATPLVFSVHTTVSFDFATSVIKGWHSTIYPPYFVAGAIFSGFAMVQTLLLIARKVCHLEEYITMYHIEIMNIVIVLTGGMVTVAYATEYFIGWYSGSRFEDFTYLSPGAAVGPYWWAFWSLIICNLVIPASFWFKRARTNIIWTFIVALIINIGMWFERFDIIVINLSRDYLPGSWTMFKPTIIDVGVYLGTIGFFSVLFLLYARTFPVIAQAELKSILKISGETYKAKEGDEHH
;
A
#
# COMPACT_ATOMS: atom_id res chain seq x y z
N MET A 1 -7.08 41.14 -14.78
CA MET A 1 -6.90 40.47 -13.47
C MET A 1 -8.23 39.86 -13.10
N SER A 2 -8.47 38.60 -13.46
CA SER A 2 -9.68 37.89 -13.00
C SER A 2 -9.43 37.50 -11.54
N GLY A 3 -10.21 38.08 -10.61
CA GLY A 3 -10.08 37.83 -9.18
C GLY A 3 -10.03 36.33 -8.88
N HIS A 4 -8.95 35.91 -8.24
CA HIS A 4 -8.79 34.55 -7.78
C HIS A 4 -9.48 34.46 -6.41
N TYR A 5 -10.51 33.62 -6.31
CA TYR A 5 -11.36 33.50 -5.12
C TYR A 5 -10.90 32.31 -4.24
N GLU A 6 -9.66 32.32 -3.74
CA GLU A 6 -9.20 31.39 -2.70
C GLU A 6 -9.61 31.89 -1.32
N ALA A 7 -10.03 30.97 -0.43
CA ALA A 7 -10.33 31.34 0.95
C ALA A 7 -9.03 31.57 1.75
N PRO A 8 -8.93 32.64 2.55
CA PRO A 8 -7.72 32.98 3.32
C PRO A 8 -7.39 31.95 4.41
N ILE A 9 -8.35 31.09 4.78
CA ILE A 9 -8.22 30.07 5.82
C ILE A 9 -7.27 28.92 5.41
N ARG A 10 -7.07 28.70 4.10
CA ARG A 10 -6.29 27.56 3.61
C ARG A 10 -4.79 27.83 3.76
N GLU A 11 -4.09 26.92 4.44
CA GLU A 11 -2.63 26.95 4.54
C GLU A 11 -1.94 26.76 3.17
N PRO A 12 -0.70 27.26 3.00
CA PRO A 12 0.09 27.02 1.80
C PRO A 12 0.57 25.55 1.73
N LEU A 13 0.51 24.97 0.53
CA LEU A 13 0.97 23.60 0.28
C LEU A 13 2.44 23.53 -0.15
N ILE A 14 2.98 24.63 -0.67
CA ILE A 14 4.39 24.78 -1.06
C ILE A 14 4.96 25.94 -0.24
N ILE A 15 5.97 25.63 0.55
CA ILE A 15 6.65 26.57 1.45
C ILE A 15 7.94 27.08 0.78
N GLY A 16 8.43 28.26 1.17
CA GLY A 16 9.79 28.69 0.85
C GLY A 16 9.94 29.33 -0.52
N HIS A 17 9.14 30.38 -0.79
CA HIS A 17 9.22 31.27 -1.95
C HIS A 17 9.63 30.67 -3.32
N LYS A 18 9.23 29.43 -3.61
CA LYS A 18 9.70 28.66 -4.77
C LYS A 18 9.20 29.21 -6.10
N THR A 19 10.06 29.11 -7.11
CA THR A 19 9.71 29.31 -8.52
C THR A 19 9.53 27.97 -9.25
N TYR A 20 9.03 28.02 -10.49
CA TYR A 20 8.95 26.83 -11.35
C TYR A 20 10.31 26.17 -11.61
N HIS A 21 11.38 26.97 -11.63
CA HIS A 21 12.74 26.47 -11.81
C HIS A 21 13.20 25.70 -10.57
N ASP A 22 12.98 26.27 -9.38
CA ASP A 22 13.38 25.65 -8.10
C ASP A 22 12.71 24.30 -7.88
N ILE A 23 11.40 24.19 -8.21
CA ILE A 23 10.69 22.90 -8.17
C ILE A 23 11.38 21.84 -9.03
N THR A 24 11.84 22.23 -10.22
CA THR A 24 12.50 21.31 -11.15
C THR A 24 13.87 20.90 -10.65
N GLU A 25 14.66 21.86 -10.16
CA GLU A 25 15.98 21.63 -9.54
C GLU A 25 15.86 20.68 -8.34
N ASP A 26 14.99 20.99 -7.38
CA ASP A 26 14.87 20.23 -6.13
C ASP A 26 14.44 18.78 -6.37
N ILE A 27 13.52 18.54 -7.32
CA ILE A 27 13.02 17.18 -7.62
C ILE A 27 13.99 16.41 -8.53
N ALA A 28 14.71 17.09 -9.43
CA ALA A 28 15.70 16.43 -10.30
C ALA A 28 17.03 16.14 -9.59
N ARG A 29 17.40 16.93 -8.56
CA ARG A 29 18.66 16.82 -7.83
C ARG A 29 18.95 15.39 -7.32
N PRO A 30 18.02 14.67 -6.66
CA PRO A 30 18.24 13.28 -6.25
C PRO A 30 18.49 12.32 -7.41
N ILE A 31 18.13 12.65 -8.65
CA ILE A 31 18.34 11.80 -9.82
C ILE A 31 19.70 12.13 -10.48
N GLU A 32 20.05 13.42 -10.52
CA GLU A 32 21.27 13.90 -11.19
C GLU A 32 22.55 13.72 -10.35
N GLU A 33 22.46 13.86 -9.03
CA GLU A 33 23.62 13.75 -8.13
C GLU A 33 24.06 12.30 -7.92
N ARG A 34 25.25 12.07 -7.35
CA ARG A 34 25.69 10.72 -6.97
C ARG A 34 25.01 10.26 -5.68
N ALA A 35 24.71 8.96 -5.58
CA ALA A 35 24.16 8.40 -4.36
C ALA A 35 25.16 8.49 -3.20
N GLY A 36 24.69 8.94 -2.03
CA GLY A 36 25.50 9.01 -0.82
C GLY A 36 25.83 7.64 -0.23
N LYS A 37 26.78 7.60 0.71
CA LYS A 37 27.22 6.35 1.38
C LYS A 37 26.06 5.61 2.07
N LEU A 38 25.17 6.34 2.73
CA LEU A 38 24.02 5.75 3.43
C LEU A 38 23.07 5.02 2.47
N TRP A 39 22.86 5.53 1.26
CA TRP A 39 22.02 4.86 0.27
C TRP A 39 22.61 3.51 -0.14
N TRP A 40 23.93 3.45 -0.37
CA TRP A 40 24.61 2.19 -0.68
C TRP A 40 24.53 1.19 0.48
N ILE A 41 24.74 1.64 1.72
CA ILE A 41 24.59 0.78 2.91
C ILE A 41 23.18 0.21 2.99
N SER A 42 22.15 1.05 2.84
CA SER A 42 20.75 0.62 2.85
C SER A 42 20.43 -0.34 1.70
N LEU A 43 20.96 -0.08 0.50
CA LEU A 43 20.78 -0.95 -0.65
C LEU A 43 21.43 -2.33 -0.42
N TYR A 44 22.65 -2.38 0.09
CA TYR A 44 23.32 -3.64 0.39
C TYR A 44 22.60 -4.41 1.50
N ALA A 45 22.13 -3.74 2.56
CA ALA A 45 21.33 -4.37 3.60
C ALA A 45 20.03 -4.96 3.05
N ALA A 46 19.30 -4.19 2.23
CA ALA A 46 18.08 -4.65 1.57
C ALA A 46 18.35 -5.81 0.61
N LEU A 47 19.46 -5.77 -0.13
CA LEU A 47 19.88 -6.81 -1.06
C LEU A 47 20.23 -8.12 -0.33
N VAL A 48 20.92 -8.04 0.81
CA VAL A 48 21.22 -9.22 1.63
C VAL A 48 19.93 -9.87 2.14
N LEU A 49 18.97 -9.09 2.62
CA LEU A 49 17.66 -9.61 3.03
C LEU A 49 16.89 -10.25 1.86
N PHE A 50 16.90 -9.59 0.69
CA PHE A 50 16.29 -10.14 -0.53
C PHE A 50 16.92 -11.47 -0.93
N LEU A 51 18.24 -11.56 -0.98
CA LEU A 51 18.96 -12.78 -1.35
C LEU A 51 18.73 -13.91 -0.34
N TYR A 52 18.65 -13.58 0.94
CA TYR A 52 18.30 -14.55 1.99
C TYR A 52 16.90 -15.13 1.76
N GLY A 53 15.89 -14.27 1.54
CA GLY A 53 14.54 -14.73 1.27
C GLY A 53 14.39 -15.47 -0.06
N PHE A 54 15.11 -15.05 -1.10
CA PHE A 54 15.19 -15.79 -2.37
C PHE A 54 15.75 -17.20 -2.16
N GLY A 55 16.77 -17.35 -1.31
CA GLY A 55 17.28 -18.66 -0.89
C GLY A 55 16.23 -19.51 -0.17
N CYS A 56 15.45 -18.92 0.75
CA CYS A 56 14.33 -19.60 1.43
C CYS A 56 13.22 -20.05 0.46
N ILE A 57 12.87 -19.22 -0.53
CA ILE A 57 11.90 -19.57 -1.58
C ILE A 57 12.44 -20.72 -2.43
N ALA A 58 13.68 -20.63 -2.90
CA ALA A 58 14.32 -21.68 -3.69
C ALA A 58 14.39 -23.02 -2.93
N TYR A 59 14.71 -22.96 -1.63
CA TYR A 59 14.70 -24.14 -0.76
C TYR A 59 13.29 -24.74 -0.63
N THR A 60 12.27 -23.91 -0.43
CA THR A 60 10.86 -24.36 -0.33
C THR A 60 10.41 -25.02 -1.63
N ILE A 61 10.72 -24.44 -2.79
CA ILE A 61 10.37 -25.02 -4.10
C ILE A 61 11.10 -26.35 -4.33
N GLY A 62 12.36 -26.46 -3.91
CA GLY A 62 13.19 -27.66 -4.07
C GLY A 62 12.84 -28.82 -3.12
N THR A 63 12.36 -28.52 -1.91
CA THR A 63 12.09 -29.53 -0.85
C THR A 63 10.61 -29.76 -0.57
N GLY A 64 9.75 -28.83 -0.96
CA GLY A 64 8.30 -28.86 -0.78
C GLY A 64 7.79 -27.90 0.31
N ILE A 65 6.47 -27.64 0.26
CA ILE A 65 5.76 -26.73 1.19
C ILE A 65 5.87 -27.17 2.66
N GLY A 66 6.17 -28.44 2.93
CA GLY A 66 6.41 -28.94 4.29
C GLY A 66 7.61 -28.30 5.02
N ALA A 67 8.42 -27.50 4.33
CA ALA A 67 9.45 -26.66 4.95
C ALA A 67 8.86 -25.52 5.81
N TRP A 68 7.61 -25.14 5.56
CA TRP A 68 6.88 -24.15 6.33
C TRP A 68 6.24 -24.77 7.57
N GLY A 69 5.91 -23.95 8.56
CA GLY A 69 5.27 -24.36 9.82
C GLY A 69 3.80 -24.74 9.71
N LEU A 70 3.33 -25.05 8.50
CA LEU A 70 1.95 -25.41 8.21
C LEU A 70 1.60 -26.80 8.75
N ASN A 71 0.33 -27.02 9.01
CA ASN A 71 -0.22 -28.30 9.47
C ASN A 71 -1.46 -28.66 8.66
N ARG A 72 -1.92 -29.90 8.73
CA ARG A 72 -3.16 -30.37 8.09
C ARG A 72 -4.40 -29.57 8.52
N THR A 73 -4.43 -29.09 9.77
CA THR A 73 -5.53 -28.24 10.28
C THR A 73 -5.31 -26.79 9.90
N ILE A 74 -4.11 -26.25 10.18
CA ILE A 74 -3.75 -24.86 9.87
C ILE A 74 -2.90 -24.89 8.59
N ASN A 75 -3.60 -24.99 7.47
CA ASN A 75 -3.02 -25.10 6.14
C ASN A 75 -2.64 -23.75 5.52
N TRP A 76 -3.09 -22.65 6.14
CA TRP A 76 -2.71 -21.28 5.84
C TRP A 76 -2.19 -20.59 7.10
N GLY A 77 -1.09 -19.87 6.97
CA GLY A 77 -0.40 -19.20 8.06
C GLY A 77 0.26 -17.93 7.56
N TRP A 78 1.59 -17.87 7.63
CA TRP A 78 2.35 -16.67 7.26
C TRP A 78 2.28 -16.36 5.76
N ASP A 79 2.07 -17.37 4.93
CA ASP A 79 1.90 -17.22 3.48
C ASP A 79 0.75 -16.29 3.11
N ILE A 80 -0.49 -16.68 3.44
CA ILE A 80 -1.66 -15.87 3.10
C ILE A 80 -1.77 -14.63 4.01
N THR A 81 -1.25 -14.68 5.25
CA THR A 81 -1.16 -13.49 6.11
C THR A 81 -0.35 -12.37 5.42
N ASN A 82 0.84 -12.72 4.93
CA ASN A 82 1.72 -11.76 4.26
C ASN A 82 1.17 -11.33 2.90
N PHE A 83 0.52 -12.23 2.17
CA PHE A 83 -0.20 -11.92 0.93
C PHE A 83 -1.21 -10.79 1.16
N VAL A 84 -2.18 -11.00 2.06
CA VAL A 84 -3.25 -10.02 2.32
C VAL A 84 -2.69 -8.71 2.88
N TRP A 85 -1.63 -8.79 3.70
CA TRP A 85 -0.95 -7.61 4.25
C TRP A 85 -0.29 -6.76 3.14
N TRP A 86 0.46 -7.39 2.24
CA TRP A 86 1.08 -6.69 1.10
C TRP A 86 0.05 -6.14 0.11
N VAL A 87 -1.02 -6.90 -0.18
CA VAL A 87 -2.14 -6.39 -0.98
C VAL A 87 -2.72 -5.16 -0.29
N GLY A 88 -2.99 -5.23 1.01
CA GLY A 88 -3.54 -4.12 1.80
C GLY A 88 -2.69 -2.86 1.72
N ILE A 89 -1.37 -2.97 1.94
CA ILE A 89 -0.42 -1.85 1.76
C ILE A 89 -0.55 -1.23 0.38
N GLY A 90 -0.70 -2.06 -0.66
CA GLY A 90 -0.82 -1.60 -2.04
C GLY A 90 -1.99 -0.65 -2.30
N HIS A 91 -3.08 -0.73 -1.53
CA HIS A 91 -4.32 0.00 -1.84
C HIS A 91 -4.24 1.51 -1.59
N ALA A 92 -3.44 1.95 -0.61
CA ALA A 92 -3.39 3.36 -0.26
C ALA A 92 -2.85 4.25 -1.38
N GLY A 93 -1.89 3.77 -2.17
CA GLY A 93 -1.31 4.58 -3.25
C GLY A 93 -2.32 4.91 -4.34
N THR A 94 -3.06 3.91 -4.80
CA THR A 94 -4.16 4.10 -5.76
C THR A 94 -5.31 4.91 -5.19
N LEU A 95 -5.59 4.82 -3.88
CA LEU A 95 -6.58 5.71 -3.27
C LEU A 95 -6.11 7.17 -3.31
N ILE A 96 -4.86 7.42 -2.94
CA ILE A 96 -4.26 8.77 -2.97
C ILE A 96 -4.24 9.34 -4.38
N SER A 97 -3.97 8.53 -5.40
CA SER A 97 -3.85 9.03 -6.76
C SER A 97 -5.18 9.07 -7.54
N ALA A 98 -6.13 8.17 -7.27
CA ALA A 98 -7.42 8.13 -7.95
C ALA A 98 -8.54 8.80 -7.14
N VAL A 99 -8.80 8.36 -5.91
CA VAL A 99 -9.95 8.82 -5.11
C VAL A 99 -9.81 10.29 -4.75
N LEU A 100 -8.63 10.70 -4.29
CA LEU A 100 -8.37 12.12 -3.98
C LEU A 100 -8.38 13.01 -5.24
N LEU A 101 -8.08 12.45 -6.42
CA LEU A 101 -8.21 13.14 -7.69
C LEU A 101 -9.68 13.41 -8.01
N LEU A 102 -10.56 12.42 -7.83
CA LEU A 102 -12.01 12.59 -7.98
C LEU A 102 -12.58 13.63 -7.01
N PHE A 103 -12.10 13.65 -5.76
CA PHE A 103 -12.45 14.69 -4.77
C PHE A 103 -11.71 16.03 -4.95
N ARG A 104 -10.92 16.17 -6.03
CA ARG A 104 -10.14 17.37 -6.38
C ARG A 104 -9.28 17.90 -5.22
N GLN A 105 -8.74 16.99 -4.40
CA GLN A 105 -7.92 17.32 -3.25
C GLN A 105 -6.51 17.69 -3.70
N ARG A 106 -6.15 18.98 -3.63
CA ARG A 106 -4.88 19.50 -4.16
C ARG A 106 -3.63 19.06 -3.39
N TRP A 107 -3.76 18.67 -2.12
CA TRP A 107 -2.62 18.21 -1.31
C TRP A 107 -2.02 16.88 -1.81
N ARG A 108 -2.78 16.09 -2.59
CA ARG A 108 -2.28 14.82 -3.15
C ARG A 108 -1.07 15.01 -4.08
N MET A 109 -0.92 16.19 -4.70
CA MET A 109 0.05 16.45 -5.78
C MET A 109 1.51 16.30 -5.31
N SER A 110 1.78 16.44 -4.00
CA SER A 110 3.11 16.26 -3.41
C SER A 110 3.40 14.81 -3.00
N VAL A 111 2.42 13.92 -3.05
CA VAL A 111 2.50 12.56 -2.47
C VAL A 111 2.23 11.47 -3.50
N ASN A 112 1.33 11.72 -4.45
CA ASN A 112 0.80 10.74 -5.39
C ASN A 112 1.86 9.82 -6.02
N ARG A 113 2.96 10.37 -6.51
CA ARG A 113 3.94 9.61 -7.30
C ARG A 113 4.68 8.57 -6.47
N SER A 114 5.07 8.95 -5.25
CA SER A 114 5.68 8.02 -4.29
C SER A 114 4.68 6.97 -3.78
N ALA A 115 3.41 7.35 -3.64
CA ALA A 115 2.36 6.45 -3.19
C ALA A 115 2.00 5.41 -4.28
N GLU A 116 1.92 5.82 -5.55
CA GLU A 116 1.74 4.90 -6.68
C GLU A 116 2.89 3.91 -6.84
N ALA A 117 4.14 4.36 -6.66
CA ALA A 117 5.30 3.48 -6.68
C ALA A 117 5.24 2.44 -5.55
N MET A 118 4.84 2.87 -4.35
CA MET A 118 4.60 1.97 -3.22
C MET A 118 3.56 0.90 -3.58
N THR A 119 2.44 1.27 -4.22
CA THR A 119 1.43 0.32 -4.66
C THR A 119 2.02 -0.77 -5.56
N ILE A 120 2.71 -0.37 -6.62
CA ILE A 120 3.24 -1.32 -7.61
C ILE A 120 4.23 -2.28 -6.97
N PHE A 121 5.15 -1.78 -6.15
CA PHE A 121 6.16 -2.63 -5.50
C PHE A 121 5.54 -3.54 -4.44
N ALA A 122 4.53 -3.09 -3.70
CA ALA A 122 3.80 -3.90 -2.74
C ALA A 122 2.99 -5.00 -3.43
N VAL A 123 2.33 -4.71 -4.56
CA VAL A 123 1.58 -5.70 -5.35
C VAL A 123 2.52 -6.76 -5.94
N VAL A 124 3.73 -6.39 -6.35
CA VAL A 124 4.76 -7.36 -6.77
C VAL A 124 5.12 -8.29 -5.61
N GLN A 125 5.26 -7.78 -4.38
CA GLN A 125 5.52 -8.63 -3.22
C GLN A 125 4.34 -9.56 -2.93
N ALA A 126 3.12 -9.03 -2.98
CA ALA A 126 1.90 -9.81 -2.79
C ALA A 126 1.81 -10.95 -3.81
N ALA A 127 2.05 -10.68 -5.09
CA ALA A 127 1.93 -11.65 -6.18
C ALA A 127 2.92 -12.83 -6.06
N ILE A 128 4.00 -12.70 -5.29
CA ILE A 128 4.92 -13.80 -5.02
C ILE A 128 4.20 -14.90 -4.22
N PHE A 129 3.39 -14.53 -3.21
CA PHE A 129 2.78 -15.49 -2.27
C PHE A 129 1.85 -16.50 -2.94
N PRO A 130 0.87 -16.12 -3.79
CA PRO A 130 0.02 -17.04 -4.54
C PRO A 130 0.79 -18.07 -5.36
N VAL A 131 2.00 -17.73 -5.82
CA VAL A 131 2.86 -18.60 -6.61
C VAL A 131 3.65 -19.54 -5.71
N ILE A 132 4.30 -19.03 -4.66
CA ILE A 132 5.21 -19.81 -3.82
C ILE A 132 4.49 -20.72 -2.83
N HIS A 133 3.23 -20.44 -2.47
CA HIS A 133 2.44 -21.31 -1.59
C HIS A 133 1.84 -22.52 -2.33
N MET A 134 1.99 -22.59 -3.66
CA MET A 134 1.51 -23.73 -4.44
C MET A 134 2.38 -24.97 -4.19
N GLY A 135 1.74 -26.10 -3.91
CA GLY A 135 2.46 -27.38 -3.84
C GLY A 135 3.10 -27.81 -5.18
N ARG A 136 2.55 -27.36 -6.31
CA ARG A 136 3.10 -27.62 -7.67
C ARG A 136 3.12 -26.34 -8.49
N VAL A 137 4.15 -25.53 -8.29
CA VAL A 137 4.30 -24.21 -8.93
C VAL A 137 4.34 -24.30 -10.47
N TRP A 138 4.98 -25.34 -11.03
CA TRP A 138 5.19 -25.48 -12.48
C TRP A 138 3.91 -25.70 -13.30
N VAL A 139 2.79 -26.07 -12.66
CA VAL A 139 1.46 -26.16 -13.31
C VAL A 139 0.55 -24.97 -12.99
N GLY A 140 1.07 -23.89 -12.39
CA GLY A 140 0.28 -22.71 -12.03
C GLY A 140 -0.44 -22.05 -13.21
N TYR A 141 0.04 -22.27 -14.44
CA TYR A 141 -0.62 -21.75 -15.65
C TYR A 141 -2.02 -22.36 -15.91
N TRP A 142 -2.38 -23.49 -15.31
CA TRP A 142 -3.72 -24.08 -15.44
C TRP A 142 -4.84 -23.24 -14.81
N VAL A 143 -4.47 -22.27 -13.96
CA VAL A 143 -5.43 -21.34 -13.37
C VAL A 143 -6.00 -20.39 -14.43
N PHE A 144 -5.23 -20.09 -15.48
CA PHE A 144 -5.70 -19.22 -16.56
C PHE A 144 -6.63 -19.97 -17.50
N PRO A 145 -7.73 -19.34 -17.96
CA PRO A 145 -8.57 -19.92 -18.98
C PRO A 145 -7.87 -19.80 -20.33
N LEU A 146 -6.94 -20.72 -20.61
CA LEU A 146 -6.27 -20.88 -21.90
C LEU A 146 -6.78 -22.11 -22.67
N PRO A 147 -7.11 -21.98 -23.98
CA PRO A 147 -7.41 -23.14 -24.82
C PRO A 147 -6.30 -24.18 -24.74
N ASN A 148 -6.67 -25.45 -24.59
CA ASN A 148 -5.70 -26.53 -24.35
C ASN A 148 -6.10 -27.85 -25.05
N GLN A 149 -5.13 -28.76 -25.11
CA GLN A 149 -5.22 -30.06 -25.78
C GLN A 149 -6.02 -31.11 -24.97
N PHE A 150 -6.52 -30.77 -23.79
CA PHE A 150 -7.28 -31.69 -22.93
C PHE A 150 -8.79 -31.68 -23.24
N GLY A 151 -9.17 -31.39 -24.49
CA GLY A 151 -10.57 -31.24 -24.88
C GLY A 151 -11.20 -29.93 -24.36
N SER A 152 -10.45 -28.82 -24.40
CA SER A 152 -10.89 -27.52 -23.85
C SER A 152 -11.32 -27.62 -22.38
N LEU A 153 -10.43 -28.14 -21.52
CA LEU A 153 -10.66 -28.20 -20.08
C LEU A 153 -10.45 -26.81 -19.46
N TRP A 154 -11.36 -26.35 -18.60
CA TRP A 154 -11.23 -25.04 -17.93
C TRP A 154 -11.36 -25.17 -16.41
N GLY A 155 -10.85 -24.18 -15.69
CA GLY A 155 -11.14 -24.01 -14.27
C GLY A 155 -12.60 -23.59 -14.02
N ASN A 156 -13.07 -23.77 -12.79
CA ASN A 156 -14.36 -23.23 -12.38
C ASN A 156 -14.24 -21.72 -12.08
N PHE A 157 -15.30 -20.95 -12.31
CA PHE A 157 -15.35 -19.51 -12.04
C PHE A 157 -16.08 -19.16 -10.73
N ASN A 158 -16.21 -20.13 -9.83
CA ASN A 158 -16.91 -19.96 -8.56
C ASN A 158 -15.97 -19.77 -7.37
N SER A 159 -14.69 -20.10 -7.53
CA SER A 159 -13.68 -20.01 -6.48
C SER A 159 -13.16 -18.57 -6.33
N PRO A 160 -13.23 -17.97 -5.12
CA PRO A 160 -12.62 -16.68 -4.82
C PRO A 160 -11.12 -16.62 -5.14
N LEU A 161 -10.38 -17.73 -4.94
CA LEU A 161 -8.97 -17.82 -5.32
C LEU A 161 -8.69 -17.56 -6.81
N LEU A 162 -9.63 -17.94 -7.70
CA LEU A 162 -9.49 -17.62 -9.12
C LEU A 162 -9.80 -16.14 -9.37
N TRP A 163 -10.79 -15.59 -8.66
CA TRP A 163 -11.12 -14.17 -8.75
C TRP A 163 -9.93 -13.32 -8.30
N ASP A 164 -9.17 -13.76 -7.31
CA ASP A 164 -7.93 -13.14 -6.86
C ASP A 164 -6.87 -13.02 -7.96
N VAL A 165 -6.71 -14.06 -8.79
CA VAL A 165 -5.80 -14.01 -9.95
C VAL A 165 -6.22 -12.89 -10.91
N PHE A 166 -7.51 -12.76 -11.20
CA PHE A 166 -8.02 -11.68 -12.06
C PHE A 166 -7.92 -10.31 -11.38
N ALA A 167 -8.27 -10.21 -10.09
CA ALA A 167 -8.25 -8.97 -9.34
C ALA A 167 -6.82 -8.41 -9.26
N ILE A 168 -5.84 -9.21 -8.87
CA ILE A 168 -4.46 -8.76 -8.71
C ILE A 168 -3.79 -8.48 -10.05
N SER A 169 -4.00 -9.34 -11.06
CA SER A 169 -3.41 -9.11 -12.39
C SER A 169 -3.95 -7.84 -13.05
N THR A 170 -5.25 -7.60 -12.96
CA THR A 170 -5.88 -6.37 -13.48
C THR A 170 -5.46 -5.15 -12.66
N TYR A 171 -5.42 -5.27 -11.32
CA TYR A 171 -4.97 -4.20 -10.44
C TYR A 171 -3.52 -3.79 -10.70
N PHE A 172 -2.60 -4.75 -10.82
CA PHE A 172 -1.21 -4.50 -11.17
C PHE A 172 -1.09 -3.82 -12.54
N SER A 173 -1.81 -4.33 -13.53
CA SER A 173 -1.76 -3.80 -14.90
C SER A 173 -2.28 -2.36 -14.98
N VAL A 174 -3.46 -2.10 -14.42
CA VAL A 174 -4.08 -0.76 -14.41
C VAL A 174 -3.23 0.22 -13.60
N SER A 175 -2.75 -0.18 -12.41
CA SER A 175 -1.91 0.68 -11.58
C SER A 175 -0.59 1.03 -12.25
N THR A 176 0.04 0.07 -12.93
CA THR A 176 1.28 0.30 -13.68
C THR A 176 1.06 1.26 -14.84
N VAL A 177 -0.01 1.08 -15.63
CA VAL A 177 -0.34 1.98 -16.75
C VAL A 177 -0.67 3.38 -16.24
N PHE A 178 -1.45 3.49 -15.16
CA PHE A 178 -1.84 4.77 -14.58
C PHE A 178 -0.64 5.56 -14.07
N TRP A 179 0.23 4.91 -13.27
CA TRP A 179 1.47 5.49 -12.78
C TRP A 179 2.43 5.88 -13.90
N PHE A 180 2.65 4.97 -14.86
CA PHE A 180 3.56 5.21 -15.98
C PHE A 180 3.09 6.36 -16.86
N MET A 181 1.78 6.45 -17.14
CA MET A 181 1.21 7.58 -17.86
C MET A 181 1.52 8.88 -17.12
N GLY A 182 1.29 8.95 -15.81
CA GLY A 182 1.63 10.12 -14.99
C GLY A 182 3.11 10.52 -15.07
N LEU A 183 4.01 9.56 -15.28
CA LEU A 183 5.46 9.79 -15.39
C LEU A 183 5.89 10.37 -16.75
N ILE A 184 5.10 10.22 -17.81
CA ILE A 184 5.46 10.68 -19.17
C ILE A 184 5.95 12.15 -19.21
N PRO A 185 5.19 13.13 -18.68
CA PRO A 185 5.65 14.52 -18.67
C PRO A 185 6.88 14.74 -17.78
N ASP A 186 7.02 13.99 -16.69
CA ASP A 186 8.16 14.14 -15.77
C ASP A 186 9.45 13.56 -16.37
N PHE A 187 9.38 12.43 -17.08
CA PHE A 187 10.50 11.89 -17.84
C PHE A 187 10.96 12.84 -18.95
N ALA A 188 10.04 13.56 -19.58
CA ALA A 188 10.41 14.58 -20.56
C ALA A 188 11.25 15.69 -19.94
N MET A 189 10.92 16.13 -18.72
CA MET A 189 11.70 17.15 -17.99
C MET A 189 13.08 16.64 -17.59
N ILE A 190 13.20 15.38 -17.17
CA ILE A 190 14.50 14.76 -16.83
C ILE A 190 15.35 14.55 -18.09
N ARG A 191 14.75 14.10 -19.20
CA ARG A 191 15.40 13.94 -20.50
C ARG A 191 16.10 15.21 -20.95
N ASP A 192 15.44 16.35 -20.77
CA ASP A 192 15.93 17.65 -21.23
C ASP A 192 17.06 18.21 -20.33
N ARG A 193 17.20 17.66 -19.11
CA ARG A 193 18.32 17.95 -18.18
C ARG A 193 19.46 16.94 -18.22
N ALA A 194 19.22 15.74 -18.76
CA ALA A 194 20.18 14.65 -18.75
C ALA A 194 21.51 15.02 -19.43
N LYS A 195 22.60 14.99 -18.65
CA LYS A 195 23.96 15.37 -19.10
C LYS A 195 24.66 14.29 -19.93
N THR A 196 24.36 13.02 -19.70
CA THR A 196 25.02 11.91 -20.40
C THR A 196 24.16 11.39 -21.55
N PRO A 197 24.76 10.99 -22.70
CA PRO A 197 24.01 10.54 -23.87
C PRO A 197 23.18 9.29 -23.58
N TRP A 198 23.67 8.39 -22.73
CA TRP A 198 22.97 7.17 -22.32
C TRP A 198 21.72 7.47 -21.48
N THR A 199 21.83 8.31 -20.45
CA THR A 199 20.67 8.68 -19.62
C THR A 199 19.63 9.43 -20.45
N LYS A 200 20.08 10.36 -21.31
CA LYS A 200 19.20 11.05 -22.25
C LYS A 200 18.45 10.09 -23.17
N LYS A 201 19.13 9.07 -23.72
CA LYS A 201 18.49 8.06 -24.58
C LYS A 201 17.41 7.27 -23.84
N ILE A 202 17.68 6.83 -22.60
CA ILE A 202 16.72 6.10 -21.75
C ILE A 202 15.49 6.97 -21.47
N TYR A 203 15.67 8.20 -20.96
CA TYR A 203 14.53 9.07 -20.67
C TYR A 203 13.80 9.56 -21.93
N THR A 204 14.49 9.65 -23.08
CA THR A 204 13.82 9.91 -24.37
C THR A 204 12.86 8.80 -24.75
N PHE A 205 13.30 7.55 -24.56
CA PHE A 205 12.45 6.39 -24.80
C PHE A 205 11.27 6.35 -23.82
N LEU A 206 11.52 6.52 -22.53
CA LEU A 206 10.47 6.49 -21.50
C LEU A 206 9.45 7.64 -21.63
N ALA A 207 9.86 8.79 -22.15
CA ALA A 207 8.98 9.95 -22.33
C ALA A 207 8.06 9.85 -23.57
N PHE A 208 8.15 8.79 -24.39
CA PHE A 208 7.33 8.59 -25.60
C PHE A 208 7.22 9.82 -26.51
N GLY A 209 8.32 10.57 -26.68
CA GLY A 209 8.34 11.76 -27.53
C GLY A 209 7.47 12.92 -27.00
N TRP A 210 7.16 12.96 -25.71
CA TRP A 210 6.36 14.03 -25.11
C TRP A 210 6.99 15.41 -25.34
N GLY A 211 6.22 16.28 -25.98
CA GLY A 211 6.61 17.66 -26.33
C GLY A 211 5.72 18.75 -25.71
N GLY A 212 4.84 18.41 -24.77
CA GLY A 212 4.07 19.41 -23.99
C GLY A 212 3.06 20.27 -24.75
N LYS A 213 2.61 19.86 -25.94
CA LYS A 213 1.62 20.61 -26.73
C LYS A 213 0.25 20.64 -26.03
N ALA A 214 -0.55 21.69 -26.28
CA ALA A 214 -1.89 21.82 -25.70
C ALA A 214 -2.79 20.59 -25.92
N LYS A 215 -2.78 20.01 -27.14
CA LYS A 215 -3.53 18.78 -27.46
C LYS A 215 -3.09 17.56 -26.63
N HIS A 216 -1.81 17.50 -26.24
CA HIS A 216 -1.31 16.40 -25.41
C HIS A 216 -1.82 16.56 -23.98
N TRP A 217 -1.77 17.78 -23.42
CA TRP A 217 -2.30 18.08 -22.09
C TRP A 217 -3.79 17.83 -21.97
N GLN A 218 -4.59 18.29 -22.95
CA GLN A 218 -6.03 18.05 -22.97
C GLN A 218 -6.36 16.55 -22.89
N ARG A 219 -5.69 15.72 -23.70
CA ARG A 219 -5.89 14.27 -23.71
C ARG A 219 -5.37 13.59 -22.44
N PHE A 220 -4.26 14.08 -21.90
CA PHE A 220 -3.65 13.56 -20.69
C PHE A 220 -4.55 13.76 -19.47
N GLU A 221 -5.16 14.94 -19.34
CA GLU A 221 -6.12 15.21 -18.25
C GLU A 221 -7.37 14.35 -18.36
N GLU A 222 -7.94 14.23 -19.57
CA GLU A 222 -9.12 13.38 -19.83
C GLU A 222 -8.81 11.90 -19.51
N LEU A 223 -7.68 11.38 -19.99
CA LEU A 223 -7.26 10.01 -19.72
C LEU A 223 -7.00 9.77 -18.22
N SER A 224 -6.39 10.74 -17.53
CA SER A 224 -6.15 10.66 -16.08
C SER A 224 -7.44 10.61 -15.28
N LEU A 225 -8.45 11.39 -15.68
CA LEU A 225 -9.78 11.36 -15.05
C LEU A 225 -10.50 10.03 -15.29
N VAL A 226 -10.46 9.50 -16.53
CA VAL A 226 -11.06 8.20 -16.87
C VAL A 226 -10.39 7.08 -16.07
N LEU A 227 -9.05 7.05 -16.04
CA LEU A 227 -8.32 6.03 -15.30
C LEU A 227 -8.54 6.15 -13.79
N ALA A 228 -8.62 7.36 -13.22
CA ALA A 228 -8.99 7.54 -11.81
C ALA A 228 -10.42 7.04 -11.52
N GLY A 229 -11.36 7.29 -12.45
CA GLY A 229 -12.72 6.77 -12.37
C GLY A 229 -12.80 5.25 -12.44
N LEU A 230 -11.94 4.59 -13.22
CA LEU A 230 -11.87 3.12 -13.31
C LEU A 230 -11.08 2.49 -12.16
N ALA A 231 -9.99 3.13 -11.73
CA ALA A 231 -9.16 2.65 -10.64
C ALA A 231 -9.90 2.69 -9.30
N THR A 232 -10.80 3.65 -9.09
CA THR A 232 -11.53 3.78 -7.82
C THR A 232 -12.37 2.53 -7.51
N PRO A 233 -13.32 2.08 -8.36
CA PRO A 233 -14.03 0.82 -8.16
C PRO A 233 -13.10 -0.39 -8.05
N LEU A 234 -12.00 -0.39 -8.82
CA LEU A 234 -11.03 -1.49 -8.80
C LEU A 234 -10.36 -1.63 -7.42
N VAL A 235 -9.99 -0.52 -6.77
CA VAL A 235 -9.42 -0.55 -5.41
C VAL A 235 -10.40 -1.15 -4.41
N PHE A 236 -11.68 -0.78 -4.48
CA PHE A 236 -12.70 -1.35 -3.60
C PHE A 236 -12.98 -2.82 -3.91
N SER A 237 -13.01 -3.21 -5.18
CA SER A 237 -13.32 -4.58 -5.59
C SER A 237 -12.17 -5.54 -5.30
N VAL A 238 -10.91 -5.16 -5.53
CA VAL A 238 -9.76 -6.06 -5.36
C VAL A 238 -9.63 -6.54 -3.92
N HIS A 239 -9.65 -5.64 -2.94
CA HIS A 239 -9.56 -6.07 -1.55
C HIS A 239 -10.84 -6.73 -1.03
N THR A 240 -11.99 -6.42 -1.64
CA THR A 240 -13.23 -7.17 -1.41
C THR A 240 -13.10 -8.61 -1.90
N THR A 241 -12.51 -8.85 -3.08
CA THR A 241 -12.26 -10.20 -3.60
C THR A 241 -11.36 -11.00 -2.67
N VAL A 242 -10.26 -10.40 -2.20
CA VAL A 242 -9.37 -11.03 -1.21
C VAL A 242 -10.11 -11.34 0.10
N SER A 243 -11.05 -10.48 0.50
CA SER A 243 -11.88 -10.76 1.69
C SER A 243 -12.85 -11.94 1.49
N PHE A 244 -13.29 -12.19 0.25
CA PHE A 244 -14.20 -13.29 -0.08
C PHE A 244 -13.55 -14.67 0.09
N ASP A 245 -12.23 -14.77 0.01
CA ASP A 245 -11.50 -16.00 0.37
C ASP A 245 -11.83 -16.48 1.79
N PHE A 246 -12.12 -15.54 2.70
CA PHE A 246 -12.52 -15.83 4.07
C PHE A 246 -14.04 -15.78 4.21
N ALA A 247 -14.67 -14.66 3.81
CA ALA A 247 -16.08 -14.37 4.06
C ALA A 247 -17.06 -15.43 3.51
N THR A 248 -16.71 -16.04 2.38
CA THR A 248 -17.56 -17.07 1.73
C THR A 248 -17.31 -18.48 2.23
N SER A 249 -16.34 -18.66 3.13
CA SER A 249 -16.08 -19.94 3.79
C SER A 249 -17.17 -20.27 4.80
N VAL A 250 -17.19 -21.53 5.25
CA VAL A 250 -18.05 -22.03 6.33
C VAL A 250 -17.31 -22.14 7.68
N ILE A 251 -16.03 -21.76 7.69
CA ILE A 251 -15.23 -21.70 8.92
C ILE A 251 -15.83 -20.63 9.83
N LYS A 252 -16.04 -20.99 11.09
CA LYS A 252 -16.50 -20.07 12.13
C LYS A 252 -15.54 -18.89 12.29
N GLY A 253 -16.08 -17.70 12.52
CA GLY A 253 -15.29 -16.47 12.53
C GLY A 253 -14.77 -16.02 11.16
N TRP A 254 -14.87 -16.81 10.08
CA TRP A 254 -14.63 -16.32 8.72
C TRP A 254 -15.93 -15.98 8.00
N HIS A 255 -16.99 -16.76 8.24
CA HIS A 255 -18.29 -16.53 7.64
C HIS A 255 -18.95 -15.26 8.19
N SER A 256 -18.64 -14.10 7.60
CA SER A 256 -19.13 -12.80 8.02
C SER A 256 -19.40 -11.90 6.83
N THR A 257 -20.48 -11.11 6.92
CA THR A 257 -20.88 -10.17 5.87
C THR A 257 -20.21 -8.80 5.99
N ILE A 258 -19.55 -8.51 7.12
CA ILE A 258 -18.85 -7.23 7.32
C ILE A 258 -17.44 -7.23 6.73
N TYR A 259 -16.89 -8.41 6.40
CA TYR A 259 -15.50 -8.57 5.95
C TYR A 259 -15.13 -7.73 4.74
N PRO A 260 -15.94 -7.66 3.66
CA PRO A 260 -15.60 -6.82 2.51
C PRO A 260 -15.33 -5.34 2.83
N PRO A 261 -16.26 -4.57 3.44
CA PRO A 261 -15.97 -3.18 3.79
C PRO A 261 -14.92 -3.04 4.91
N TYR A 262 -14.89 -3.98 5.86
CA TYR A 262 -13.91 -3.99 6.96
C TYR A 262 -12.48 -4.15 6.44
N PHE A 263 -12.24 -5.11 5.56
CA PHE A 263 -10.93 -5.35 4.97
C PHE A 263 -10.47 -4.12 4.21
N VAL A 264 -11.35 -3.50 3.41
CA VAL A 264 -11.01 -2.28 2.67
C VAL A 264 -10.62 -1.14 3.63
N ALA A 265 -11.37 -0.93 4.71
CA ALA A 265 -11.01 0.08 5.71
C ALA A 265 -9.63 -0.21 6.33
N GLY A 266 -9.35 -1.48 6.66
CA GLY A 266 -8.06 -1.94 7.13
C GLY A 266 -6.91 -1.72 6.14
N ALA A 267 -7.14 -1.96 4.85
CA ALA A 267 -6.15 -1.71 3.80
C ALA A 267 -5.81 -0.22 3.64
N ILE A 268 -6.81 0.66 3.75
CA ILE A 268 -6.58 2.10 3.74
C ILE A 268 -5.79 2.51 4.99
N PHE A 269 -6.17 1.99 6.15
CA PHE A 269 -5.49 2.26 7.42
C PHE A 269 -4.01 1.84 7.39
N SER A 270 -3.70 0.60 7.03
CA SER A 270 -2.31 0.11 6.93
C SER A 270 -1.53 0.80 5.81
N GLY A 271 -2.13 0.98 4.64
CA GLY A 271 -1.46 1.59 3.51
C GLY A 271 -1.08 3.05 3.76
N PHE A 272 -1.95 3.87 4.37
CA PHE A 272 -1.59 5.25 4.73
C PHE A 272 -0.47 5.29 5.80
N ALA A 273 -0.46 4.33 6.74
CA ALA A 273 0.64 4.20 7.68
C ALA A 273 1.97 3.84 6.99
N MET A 274 1.95 2.95 6.00
CA MET A 274 3.14 2.66 5.19
C MET A 274 3.60 3.87 4.37
N VAL A 275 2.67 4.60 3.73
CA VAL A 275 2.97 5.85 3.01
C VAL A 275 3.65 6.86 3.94
N GLN A 276 3.13 7.07 5.15
CA GLN A 276 3.76 7.94 6.15
C GLN A 276 5.19 7.50 6.47
N THR A 277 5.40 6.21 6.72
CA THR A 277 6.74 5.66 7.03
C THR A 277 7.75 6.02 5.93
N LEU A 278 7.37 5.81 4.66
CA LEU A 278 8.24 6.08 3.52
C LEU A 278 8.42 7.58 3.24
N LEU A 279 7.34 8.35 3.28
CA LEU A 279 7.37 9.80 3.02
C LEU A 279 8.19 10.55 4.05
N LEU A 280 8.10 10.20 5.33
CA LEU A 280 8.85 10.89 6.39
C LEU A 280 10.35 10.68 6.22
N ILE A 281 10.77 9.49 5.81
CA ILE A 281 12.17 9.20 5.48
C ILE A 281 12.58 9.95 4.19
N ALA A 282 11.81 9.82 3.11
CA ALA A 282 12.09 10.47 1.83
C ALA A 282 12.15 12.00 1.95
N ARG A 283 11.26 12.60 2.75
CA ARG A 283 11.23 14.03 3.06
C ARG A 283 12.57 14.53 3.58
N LYS A 284 13.18 13.81 4.53
CA LYS A 284 14.46 14.19 5.14
C LYS A 284 15.65 13.86 4.25
N VAL A 285 15.67 12.66 3.64
CA VAL A 285 16.81 12.20 2.84
C VAL A 285 16.92 12.93 1.50
N CYS A 286 15.80 13.23 0.86
CA CYS A 286 15.78 13.95 -0.42
C CYS A 286 15.65 15.48 -0.26
N HIS A 287 15.61 15.99 0.98
CA HIS A 287 15.41 17.41 1.29
C HIS A 287 14.13 18.00 0.66
N LEU A 288 13.01 17.27 0.74
CA LEU A 288 11.71 17.65 0.16
C LEU A 288 10.76 18.27 1.20
N GLU A 289 11.33 18.90 2.21
CA GLU A 289 10.62 19.41 3.40
C GLU A 289 9.60 20.52 3.09
N GLU A 290 9.87 21.28 2.04
CA GLU A 290 9.06 22.41 1.56
C GLU A 290 7.87 21.99 0.69
N TYR A 291 7.88 20.75 0.18
CA TYR A 291 6.82 20.16 -0.64
C TYR A 291 5.94 19.20 0.16
N ILE A 292 6.57 18.40 1.03
CA ILE A 292 5.89 17.48 1.96
C ILE A 292 5.82 18.19 3.32
N THR A 293 4.86 19.10 3.44
CA THR A 293 4.70 19.95 4.62
C THR A 293 4.02 19.23 5.79
N MET A 294 4.00 19.86 6.97
CA MET A 294 3.27 19.35 8.13
C MET A 294 1.77 19.16 7.87
N TYR A 295 1.18 19.99 7.01
CA TYR A 295 -0.21 19.86 6.59
C TYR A 295 -0.49 18.51 5.91
N HIS A 296 0.40 18.05 5.03
CA HIS A 296 0.28 16.75 4.37
C HIS A 296 0.32 15.61 5.39
N ILE A 297 1.26 15.70 6.36
CA ILE A 297 1.42 14.71 7.42
C ILE A 297 0.18 14.69 8.31
N GLU A 298 -0.33 15.85 8.72
CA GLU A 298 -1.51 15.96 9.57
C GLU A 298 -2.76 15.39 8.89
N ILE A 299 -3.03 15.74 7.62
CA ILE A 299 -4.21 15.23 6.91
C ILE A 299 -4.16 13.72 6.72
N MET A 300 -3.00 13.17 6.36
CA MET A 300 -2.85 11.72 6.26
C MET A 300 -3.12 11.05 7.62
N ASN A 301 -2.67 11.65 8.73
CA ASN A 301 -2.99 11.14 10.07
C ASN A 301 -4.49 11.23 10.41
N ILE A 302 -5.20 12.26 9.93
CA ILE A 302 -6.66 12.35 10.07
C ILE A 302 -7.35 11.20 9.32
N VAL A 303 -6.90 10.88 8.10
CA VAL A 303 -7.42 9.75 7.33
C VAL A 303 -7.17 8.43 8.08
N ILE A 304 -5.98 8.25 8.66
CA ILE A 304 -5.63 7.08 9.49
C ILE A 304 -6.57 6.96 10.71
N VAL A 305 -6.86 8.06 11.42
CA VAL A 305 -7.80 8.02 12.56
C VAL A 305 -9.21 7.66 12.11
N LEU A 306 -9.66 8.22 10.99
CA LEU A 306 -10.99 7.96 10.44
C LEU A 306 -11.15 6.47 10.11
N THR A 307 -10.21 5.89 9.36
CA THR A 307 -10.29 4.48 8.97
C THR A 307 -9.99 3.53 10.12
N GLY A 308 -9.09 3.88 11.03
CA GLY A 308 -8.90 3.15 12.30
C GLY A 308 -10.17 3.14 13.15
N GLY A 309 -10.94 4.24 13.17
CA GLY A 309 -12.26 4.30 13.78
C GLY A 309 -13.26 3.36 13.11
N MET A 310 -13.30 3.29 11.78
CA MET A 310 -14.16 2.34 11.04
C MET A 310 -13.79 0.88 11.37
N VAL A 311 -12.50 0.56 11.41
CA VAL A 311 -11.98 -0.76 11.80
C VAL A 311 -12.38 -1.10 13.24
N THR A 312 -12.28 -0.13 14.15
CA THR A 312 -12.70 -0.29 15.56
C THR A 312 -14.20 -0.59 15.68
N VAL A 313 -15.03 0.08 14.89
CA VAL A 313 -16.48 -0.19 14.87
C VAL A 313 -16.75 -1.60 14.35
N ALA A 314 -16.02 -2.04 13.32
CA ALA A 314 -16.12 -3.42 12.83
C ALA A 314 -15.71 -4.42 13.93
N TYR A 315 -14.65 -4.13 14.70
CA TYR A 315 -14.25 -4.99 15.81
C TYR A 315 -15.32 -5.10 16.89
N ALA A 316 -15.89 -3.96 17.29
CA ALA A 316 -16.96 -3.93 18.27
C ALA A 316 -18.21 -4.66 17.77
N THR A 317 -18.48 -4.59 16.46
CA THR A 317 -19.61 -5.28 15.81
C THR A 317 -19.40 -6.79 15.82
N GLU A 318 -18.22 -7.29 15.44
CA GLU A 318 -17.89 -8.73 15.50
C GLU A 318 -17.98 -9.26 16.93
N TYR A 319 -17.41 -8.54 17.91
CA TYR A 319 -17.53 -8.90 19.32
C TYR A 319 -18.99 -8.95 19.80
N PHE A 320 -19.80 -7.95 19.42
CA PHE A 320 -21.20 -7.89 19.77
C PHE A 320 -22.02 -9.00 19.11
N ILE A 321 -21.81 -9.27 17.82
CA ILE A 321 -22.53 -10.32 17.08
C ILE A 321 -22.13 -11.70 17.57
N GLY A 322 -20.86 -11.94 17.89
CA GLY A 322 -20.41 -13.18 18.53
C GLY A 322 -21.17 -13.46 19.83
N TRP A 323 -21.32 -12.44 20.68
CA TRP A 323 -22.13 -12.54 21.90
C TRP A 323 -23.64 -12.69 21.62
N TYR A 324 -24.18 -11.90 20.69
CA TYR A 324 -25.62 -11.86 20.36
C TYR A 324 -26.10 -13.15 19.68
N SER A 325 -25.25 -13.79 18.88
CA SER A 325 -25.53 -15.04 18.17
C SER A 325 -25.88 -16.19 19.11
N GLY A 326 -25.30 -16.20 20.33
CA GLY A 326 -25.49 -17.27 21.31
C GLY A 326 -24.93 -18.64 20.85
N SER A 327 -24.20 -18.67 19.74
CA SER A 327 -23.55 -19.88 19.21
C SER A 327 -22.31 -20.21 20.02
N ARG A 328 -22.27 -21.43 20.59
CA ARG A 328 -21.10 -21.97 21.31
C ARG A 328 -19.84 -22.07 20.44
N PHE A 329 -19.97 -22.00 19.12
CA PHE A 329 -18.82 -22.10 18.23
C PHE A 329 -18.06 -20.77 18.11
N GLU A 330 -18.70 -19.64 18.44
CA GLU A 330 -18.08 -18.30 18.47
C GLU A 330 -17.17 -18.07 19.69
N ASP A 331 -17.19 -18.96 20.69
CA ASP A 331 -16.45 -18.77 21.96
C ASP A 331 -14.91 -18.78 21.83
N PHE A 332 -14.35 -18.96 20.64
CA PHE A 332 -12.90 -18.89 20.37
C PHE A 332 -12.57 -18.29 18.98
N THR A 333 -13.50 -17.54 18.40
CA THR A 333 -13.27 -16.86 17.11
C THR A 333 -12.54 -15.54 17.29
N TYR A 334 -12.05 -14.98 16.19
CA TYR A 334 -11.52 -13.61 16.13
C TYR A 334 -12.46 -12.64 16.87
N LEU A 335 -11.89 -11.82 17.77
CA LEU A 335 -12.67 -10.90 18.60
C LEU A 335 -13.71 -11.56 19.53
N SER A 336 -13.37 -12.72 20.10
CA SER A 336 -14.13 -13.37 21.17
C SER A 336 -13.41 -13.32 22.53
N PRO A 337 -14.13 -13.53 23.66
CA PRO A 337 -13.51 -13.69 24.96
C PRO A 337 -12.49 -14.83 25.02
N GLY A 338 -12.73 -15.93 24.29
CA GLY A 338 -11.80 -17.06 24.24
C GLY A 338 -10.54 -16.79 23.43
N ALA A 339 -10.57 -15.88 22.45
CA ALA A 339 -9.35 -15.40 21.80
C ALA A 339 -8.47 -14.57 22.75
N ALA A 340 -9.10 -13.76 23.62
CA ALA A 340 -8.40 -12.91 24.58
C ALA A 340 -7.66 -13.66 25.70
N VAL A 341 -8.10 -14.89 26.03
CA VAL A 341 -7.51 -15.75 27.07
C VAL A 341 -6.88 -17.02 26.49
N GLY A 342 -7.08 -17.27 25.20
CA GLY A 342 -6.62 -18.47 24.50
C GLY A 342 -5.11 -18.52 24.28
N PRO A 343 -4.61 -19.54 23.58
CA PRO A 343 -3.17 -19.73 23.39
C PRO A 343 -2.51 -18.65 22.52
N TYR A 344 -3.31 -17.88 21.77
CA TYR A 344 -2.90 -16.73 20.96
C TYR A 344 -3.30 -15.38 21.58
N TRP A 345 -3.52 -15.31 22.90
CA TRP A 345 -3.89 -14.06 23.60
C TRP A 345 -2.93 -12.91 23.28
N TRP A 346 -1.63 -13.20 23.16
CA TRP A 346 -0.61 -12.20 22.89
C TRP A 346 -0.79 -11.53 21.52
N ALA A 347 -1.27 -12.26 20.52
CA ALA A 347 -1.55 -11.72 19.18
C ALA A 347 -2.81 -10.85 19.20
N PHE A 348 -3.87 -11.34 19.86
CA PHE A 348 -5.11 -10.59 20.11
C PHE A 348 -4.87 -9.25 20.81
N TRP A 349 -4.09 -9.22 21.90
CA TRP A 349 -3.83 -7.97 22.62
C TRP A 349 -2.87 -7.06 21.86
N SER A 350 -1.93 -7.62 21.09
CA SER A 350 -1.08 -6.85 20.20
C SER A 350 -1.90 -6.12 19.14
N LEU A 351 -2.89 -6.80 18.54
CA LEU A 351 -3.85 -6.21 17.62
C LEU A 351 -4.59 -5.03 18.25
N ILE A 352 -5.23 -5.23 19.40
CA ILE A 352 -6.02 -4.17 20.07
C ILE A 352 -5.14 -2.98 20.43
N ILE A 353 -3.95 -3.21 20.98
CA ILE A 353 -3.05 -2.12 21.38
C ILE A 353 -2.57 -1.34 20.15
N CYS A 354 -2.14 -2.04 19.09
CA CYS A 354 -1.54 -1.41 17.91
C CYS A 354 -2.55 -0.74 16.99
N ASN A 355 -3.77 -1.28 16.83
CA ASN A 355 -4.76 -0.77 15.89
C ASN A 355 -5.79 0.17 16.54
N LEU A 356 -6.09 0.00 17.83
CA LEU A 356 -7.06 0.84 18.55
C LEU A 356 -6.39 1.84 19.48
N VAL A 357 -5.60 1.36 20.46
CA VAL A 357 -5.14 2.21 21.57
C VAL A 357 -4.10 3.24 21.12
N ILE A 358 -3.07 2.81 20.39
CA ILE A 358 -1.96 3.69 19.98
C ILE A 358 -2.39 4.72 18.92
N PRO A 359 -3.14 4.35 17.87
CA PRO A 359 -3.61 5.30 16.86
C PRO A 359 -4.61 6.32 17.40
N ALA A 360 -5.33 6.00 18.49
CA ALA A 360 -6.19 6.97 19.18
C ALA A 360 -5.41 8.19 19.70
N SER A 361 -4.08 8.10 19.87
CA SER A 361 -3.25 9.26 20.18
C SER A 361 -3.36 10.40 19.15
N PHE A 362 -3.67 10.10 17.89
CA PHE A 362 -3.82 11.12 16.83
C PHE A 362 -5.10 11.97 16.95
N TRP A 363 -6.02 11.65 17.86
CA TRP A 363 -7.08 12.59 18.25
C TRP A 363 -6.50 13.86 18.87
N PHE A 364 -5.37 13.77 19.57
CA PHE A 364 -4.68 14.91 20.14
C PHE A 364 -3.83 15.61 19.07
N LYS A 365 -4.14 16.88 18.78
CA LYS A 365 -3.41 17.68 17.77
C LYS A 365 -1.90 17.67 18.00
N ARG A 366 -1.46 17.77 19.25
CA ARG A 366 -0.03 17.75 19.63
C ARG A 366 0.70 16.47 19.21
N ALA A 367 0.02 15.33 19.26
CA ALA A 367 0.58 14.05 18.82
C ALA A 367 0.53 13.95 17.28
N ARG A 368 -0.55 14.42 16.67
CA ARG A 368 -0.77 14.37 15.23
C ARG A 368 0.19 15.26 14.42
N THR A 369 0.62 16.38 14.99
CA THR A 369 1.58 17.31 14.36
C THR A 369 3.03 17.07 14.81
N ASN A 370 3.33 15.90 15.38
CA ASN A 370 4.69 15.52 15.77
C ASN A 370 5.23 14.44 14.83
N ILE A 371 6.18 14.82 13.98
CA ILE A 371 6.81 13.95 12.96
C ILE A 371 7.33 12.63 13.54
N ILE A 372 8.04 12.69 14.68
CA ILE A 372 8.66 11.51 15.29
C ILE A 372 7.59 10.57 15.81
N TRP A 373 6.57 11.13 16.48
CA TRP A 373 5.46 10.33 16.99
C TRP A 373 4.66 9.70 15.85
N THR A 374 4.39 10.46 14.77
CA THR A 374 3.74 9.92 13.57
C THR A 374 4.51 8.76 12.97
N PHE A 375 5.84 8.86 12.86
CA PHE A 375 6.68 7.79 12.35
C PHE A 375 6.58 6.51 13.21
N ILE A 376 6.64 6.65 14.54
CA ILE A 376 6.53 5.53 15.47
C ILE A 376 5.14 4.87 15.36
N VAL A 377 4.07 5.67 15.41
CA VAL A 377 2.69 5.15 15.31
C VAL A 377 2.45 4.46 13.97
N ALA A 378 2.98 5.01 12.87
CA ALA A 378 2.86 4.40 11.55
C ALA A 378 3.50 3.01 11.46
N LEU A 379 4.67 2.80 12.07
CA LEU A 379 5.30 1.48 12.17
C LEU A 379 4.46 0.51 13.01
N ILE A 380 3.94 0.98 14.13
CA ILE A 380 3.11 0.17 15.05
C ILE A 380 1.81 -0.26 14.37
N ILE A 381 1.16 0.62 13.60
CA ILE A 381 -0.03 0.28 12.81
C ILE A 381 0.28 -0.84 11.82
N ASN A 382 1.39 -0.76 11.10
CA ASN A 382 1.76 -1.80 10.13
C ASN A 382 1.98 -3.17 10.80
N ILE A 383 2.54 -3.20 12.02
CA ILE A 383 2.69 -4.40 12.84
C ILE A 383 1.32 -4.90 13.32
N GLY A 384 0.46 -4.01 13.83
CA GLY A 384 -0.89 -4.36 14.30
C GLY A 384 -1.78 -4.92 13.18
N MET A 385 -1.71 -4.34 11.99
CA MET A 385 -2.43 -4.83 10.80
C MET A 385 -1.88 -6.15 10.27
N TRP A 386 -0.61 -6.47 10.52
CA TRP A 386 -0.10 -7.81 10.27
C TRP A 386 -0.70 -8.82 11.26
N PHE A 387 -0.74 -8.46 12.55
CA PHE A 387 -1.41 -9.27 13.58
C PHE A 387 -2.91 -9.44 13.30
N GLU A 388 -3.58 -8.43 12.76
CA GLU A 388 -5.00 -8.54 12.39
C GLU A 388 -5.22 -9.69 11.41
N ARG A 389 -4.41 -9.76 10.34
CA ARG A 389 -4.53 -10.83 9.35
C ARG A 389 -4.15 -12.18 9.95
N PHE A 390 -3.06 -12.22 10.72
CA PHE A 390 -2.64 -13.42 11.44
C PHE A 390 -3.74 -13.95 12.37
N ASP A 391 -4.40 -13.07 13.11
CA ASP A 391 -5.46 -13.42 14.05
C ASP A 391 -6.70 -13.95 13.32
N ILE A 392 -7.14 -13.27 12.26
CA ILE A 392 -8.25 -13.74 11.43
C ILE A 392 -7.95 -15.14 10.92
N ILE A 393 -6.73 -15.43 10.44
CA ILE A 393 -6.40 -16.70 9.81
C ILE A 393 -6.13 -17.80 10.86
N VAL A 394 -5.11 -17.60 11.69
CA VAL A 394 -4.56 -18.66 12.54
C VAL A 394 -5.44 -18.93 13.76
N ILE A 395 -6.04 -17.92 14.39
CA ILE A 395 -6.89 -18.15 15.57
C ILE A 395 -8.12 -18.97 15.16
N ASN A 396 -8.81 -18.56 14.09
CA ASN A 396 -10.00 -19.24 13.61
C ASN A 396 -9.71 -20.67 13.11
N LEU A 397 -8.56 -20.92 12.46
CA LEU A 397 -8.15 -22.28 12.04
C LEU A 397 -7.64 -23.16 13.20
N SER A 398 -7.05 -22.57 14.23
CA SER A 398 -6.44 -23.33 15.33
C SER A 398 -7.45 -24.11 16.16
N ARG A 399 -8.67 -23.59 16.29
CA ARG A 399 -9.74 -24.15 17.09
C ARG A 399 -11.06 -24.11 16.35
N ASP A 400 -11.25 -25.00 15.38
CA ASP A 400 -12.49 -25.10 14.60
C ASP A 400 -13.61 -25.90 15.33
N TYR A 401 -14.67 -26.30 14.61
CA TYR A 401 -15.84 -27.02 15.13
C TYR A 401 -15.52 -28.30 15.95
N LEU A 402 -14.48 -29.06 15.57
CA LEU A 402 -14.15 -30.34 16.19
C LEU A 402 -12.94 -30.22 17.13
N PRO A 403 -13.10 -30.47 18.45
CA PRO A 403 -11.98 -30.41 19.40
C PRO A 403 -10.81 -31.33 19.08
N GLY A 404 -11.06 -32.47 18.41
CA GLY A 404 -10.01 -33.42 18.03
C GLY A 404 -9.05 -32.94 16.94
N SER A 405 -9.39 -31.87 16.20
CA SER A 405 -8.51 -31.26 15.19
C SER A 405 -7.71 -30.07 15.70
N TRP A 406 -7.96 -29.61 16.94
CA TRP A 406 -7.33 -28.44 17.52
C TRP A 406 -5.81 -28.59 17.59
N THR A 407 -5.09 -27.57 17.11
CA THR A 407 -3.63 -27.58 17.07
C THR A 407 -3.09 -26.15 17.15
N MET A 408 -1.79 -26.05 17.40
CA MET A 408 -1.05 -24.81 17.33
C MET A 408 -0.29 -24.70 16.01
N PHE A 409 -0.16 -23.49 15.50
CA PHE A 409 0.76 -23.05 14.46
C PHE A 409 1.99 -22.42 15.09
N LYS A 410 3.17 -22.82 14.60
CA LYS A 410 4.47 -22.23 14.93
C LYS A 410 5.24 -22.03 13.64
N PRO A 411 5.61 -20.78 13.27
CA PRO A 411 6.35 -20.54 12.04
C PRO A 411 7.75 -21.15 12.13
N THR A 412 8.27 -21.62 11.00
CA THR A 412 9.66 -22.03 10.85
C THR A 412 10.53 -20.83 10.48
N ILE A 413 11.85 -21.04 10.48
CA ILE A 413 12.81 -20.03 10.00
C ILE A 413 12.57 -19.70 8.52
N ILE A 414 12.04 -20.66 7.75
CA ILE A 414 11.75 -20.46 6.33
C ILE A 414 10.56 -19.51 6.15
N ASP A 415 9.48 -19.64 6.93
CA ASP A 415 8.35 -18.71 6.92
C ASP A 415 8.82 -17.26 7.16
N VAL A 416 9.64 -17.07 8.19
CA VAL A 416 10.19 -15.76 8.56
C VAL A 416 11.16 -15.25 7.49
N GLY A 417 12.00 -16.14 6.94
CA GLY A 417 12.98 -15.78 5.91
C GLY A 417 12.33 -15.31 4.61
N VAL A 418 11.24 -15.96 4.17
CA VAL A 418 10.45 -15.51 3.02
C VAL A 418 9.85 -14.12 3.30
N TYR A 419 9.25 -13.90 4.47
CA TYR A 419 8.69 -12.60 4.84
C TYR A 419 9.73 -11.47 4.81
N LEU A 420 10.86 -11.66 5.51
CA LEU A 420 11.97 -10.70 5.51
C LEU A 420 12.54 -10.48 4.11
N GLY A 421 12.56 -11.54 3.29
CA GLY A 421 12.88 -11.50 1.86
C GLY A 421 12.06 -10.50 1.08
N THR A 422 10.74 -10.53 1.24
CA THR A 422 9.81 -9.62 0.56
C THR A 422 9.99 -8.17 1.01
N ILE A 423 10.29 -7.93 2.30
CA ILE A 423 10.64 -6.59 2.80
C ILE A 423 11.96 -6.10 2.16
N GLY A 424 12.96 -6.99 2.07
CA GLY A 424 14.22 -6.72 1.38
C GLY A 424 14.00 -6.35 -0.09
N PHE A 425 13.20 -7.14 -0.82
CA PHE A 425 12.92 -6.89 -2.23
C PHE A 425 12.15 -5.60 -2.46
N PHE A 426 11.11 -5.34 -1.66
CA PHE A 426 10.38 -4.07 -1.67
C PHE A 426 11.33 -2.89 -1.46
N SER A 427 12.22 -2.99 -0.47
CA SER A 427 13.20 -1.94 -0.16
C SER A 427 14.20 -1.73 -1.29
N VAL A 428 14.68 -2.78 -1.95
CA VAL A 428 15.54 -2.68 -3.14
C VAL A 428 14.82 -1.92 -4.26
N LEU A 429 13.58 -2.29 -4.59
CA LEU A 429 12.81 -1.63 -5.64
C LEU A 429 12.55 -0.16 -5.32
N PHE A 430 12.15 0.14 -4.08
CA PHE A 430 11.87 1.51 -3.65
C PHE A 430 13.12 2.39 -3.61
N LEU A 431 14.26 1.86 -3.15
CA LEU A 431 15.54 2.60 -3.12
C LEU A 431 16.07 2.89 -4.52
N LEU A 432 15.90 1.96 -5.47
CA LEU A 432 16.21 2.19 -6.88
C LEU A 432 15.29 3.25 -7.47
N TYR A 433 13.98 3.15 -7.22
CA TYR A 433 12.98 4.12 -7.65
C TYR A 433 13.32 5.54 -7.18
N ALA A 434 13.61 5.74 -5.89
CA ALA A 434 13.92 7.04 -5.30
C ALA A 434 15.14 7.75 -5.93
N ARG A 435 15.95 7.03 -6.70
CA ARG A 435 17.17 7.53 -7.36
C ARG A 435 17.07 7.63 -8.87
N THR A 436 16.09 6.96 -9.47
CA THR A 436 15.96 6.86 -10.94
C THR A 436 14.66 7.45 -11.46
N PHE A 437 13.71 7.76 -10.58
CA PHE A 437 12.41 8.33 -10.92
C PHE A 437 12.18 9.61 -10.10
N PRO A 438 11.36 10.54 -10.62
CA PRO A 438 10.94 11.70 -9.86
C PRO A 438 9.99 11.25 -8.74
N VAL A 439 10.38 11.53 -7.50
CA VAL A 439 9.63 11.15 -6.29
C VAL A 439 8.34 11.95 -6.12
N ILE A 440 8.27 13.15 -6.71
CA ILE A 440 7.10 14.03 -6.75
C ILE A 440 6.76 14.33 -8.20
N ALA A 441 5.45 14.37 -8.53
CA ALA A 441 4.96 14.71 -9.86
C ALA A 441 5.19 16.20 -10.16
N GLN A 442 6.22 16.52 -10.95
CA GLN A 442 6.59 17.91 -11.24
C GLN A 442 5.51 18.62 -12.06
N ALA A 443 4.93 17.92 -13.04
CA ALA A 443 3.85 18.42 -13.87
C ALA A 443 2.67 18.96 -13.05
N GLU A 444 2.21 18.14 -12.10
CA GLU A 444 1.09 18.48 -11.25
C GLU A 444 1.43 19.54 -10.20
N LEU A 445 2.60 19.42 -9.55
CA LEU A 445 3.02 20.36 -8.52
C LEU A 445 3.17 21.79 -9.07
N LYS A 446 3.68 21.94 -10.30
CA LYS A 446 3.77 23.24 -10.97
C LYS A 446 2.39 23.87 -11.22
N SER A 447 1.33 23.08 -11.43
CA SER A 447 -0.01 23.61 -11.65
C SER A 447 -0.59 24.34 -10.43
N ILE A 448 -0.19 23.95 -9.21
CA ILE A 448 -0.71 24.52 -7.96
C ILE A 448 0.16 25.62 -7.36
N LEU A 449 1.35 25.88 -7.90
CA LEU A 449 2.30 26.86 -7.33
C LEU A 449 1.70 28.26 -7.19
N LYS A 450 1.01 28.76 -8.22
CA LYS A 450 0.38 30.08 -8.18
C LYS A 450 -0.83 30.16 -7.25
N ILE A 451 -1.47 29.02 -6.98
CA ILE A 451 -2.72 28.95 -6.23
C ILE A 451 -2.48 28.71 -4.74
N SER A 452 -1.45 27.93 -4.40
CA SER A 452 -1.22 27.43 -3.04
C SER A 452 0.24 27.55 -2.58
N GLY A 453 1.08 28.26 -3.33
CA GLY A 453 2.42 28.64 -2.88
C GLY A 453 2.37 29.80 -1.89
N GLU A 454 3.22 29.73 -0.86
CA GLU A 454 3.31 30.73 0.21
C GLU A 454 3.46 32.17 -0.32
N THR A 455 4.30 32.41 -1.33
CA THR A 455 4.48 33.74 -1.93
C THR A 455 3.20 34.33 -2.51
N TYR A 456 2.39 33.51 -3.18
CA TYR A 456 1.20 33.99 -3.86
C TYR A 456 0.07 34.21 -2.86
N LYS A 457 -0.05 33.35 -1.85
CA LYS A 457 -1.00 33.54 -0.76
C LYS A 457 -0.69 34.75 0.12
N ALA A 458 0.58 35.02 0.40
CA ALA A 458 0.97 36.24 1.11
C ALA A 458 0.54 37.50 0.35
N LYS A 459 0.76 37.53 -0.98
CA LYS A 459 0.34 38.65 -1.83
C LYS A 459 -1.17 38.84 -1.91
N GLU A 460 -1.95 37.75 -1.98
CA GLU A 460 -3.42 37.83 -1.96
C GLU A 460 -3.95 38.28 -0.59
N GLY A 461 -3.29 37.88 0.51
CA GLY A 461 -3.62 38.35 1.85
C GLY A 461 -3.40 39.86 2.03
N ASP A 462 -2.30 40.38 1.48
CA ASP A 462 -1.97 41.81 1.53
C ASP A 462 -2.88 42.67 0.64
N GLU A 463 -3.47 42.14 -0.45
CA GLU A 463 -4.43 42.86 -1.32
C GLU A 463 -5.86 42.90 -0.75
N HIS A 464 -6.17 42.07 0.26
CA HIS A 464 -7.49 41.97 0.89
C HIS A 464 -7.59 42.66 2.27
N HIS A 465 -6.49 43.25 2.74
CA HIS A 465 -6.41 44.12 3.92
C HIS A 465 -6.18 45.57 3.49
#